data_AF-W8W375-F1
#
_entry.id   AF-W8W375-F1
#
_cell.length_a   1.000
_cell.length_b   1.000
_cell.length_c   1.000
_cell.angle_alpha   90.00
_cell.angle_beta   90.00
_cell.angle_gamma   90.00
#
_symmetry.space_group_name_H-M   'P 1'
#
loop_
_entity.id
_entity.type
_entity.pdbx_description
1 polymer ?
#
loop_
_entity_poly.entity_id
_entity_poly.type
_entity_poly.pdbx_seq_one_letter_code
_entity_poly.pdbx_strand_id
1 'polypeptide(L)'
;WQVIPFMKGVAGTGKSTVIKVIQMMYNRADVGVISNNIEKKFGLSTIYNKTIFVVPELKGDFAMDQADFQSMVTGELLSMPVKNGSPITGIWTTPGIMAG
;
A
#
# COMPACT_ATOMS: atom_id res chain seq x y z
N TRP A 1 11.65 8.41 -4.83
CA TRP A 1 10.69 9.17 -5.66
C TRP A 1 9.44 9.34 -4.82
N GLN A 2 9.03 10.58 -4.50
CA GLN A 2 8.09 10.91 -3.42
C GLN A 2 6.64 11.08 -3.91
N VAL A 3 6.18 10.21 -4.81
CA VAL A 3 4.88 10.35 -5.47
C VAL A 3 4.17 9.00 -5.52
N ILE A 4 2.88 8.99 -5.18
CA ILE A 4 1.99 7.84 -5.34
C ILE A 4 0.85 8.24 -6.27
N PRO A 5 0.70 7.60 -7.44
CA PRO A 5 -0.43 7.86 -8.33
C PRO A 5 -1.76 7.49 -7.65
N PHE A 6 -2.72 8.42 -7.73
CA PHE A 6 -4.09 8.20 -7.27
C PHE A 6 -5.06 8.39 -8.43
N MET A 7 -5.77 7.33 -8.79
CA MET A 7 -6.82 7.37 -9.81
C MET A 7 -8.15 7.71 -9.15
N LYS A 8 -8.65 8.92 -9.41
CA LYS A 8 -9.96 9.38 -8.93
C LYS A 8 -11.04 9.16 -9.99
N GLY A 9 -12.19 8.58 -9.63
CA GLY A 9 -13.34 8.55 -10.55
C GLY A 9 -14.52 7.70 -10.09
N VAL A 10 -15.62 7.72 -10.84
CA VAL A 10 -16.83 6.94 -10.53
C VAL A 10 -16.70 5.46 -10.89
N ALA A 11 -17.64 4.63 -10.46
CA ALA A 11 -17.68 3.21 -10.83
C ALA A 11 -17.74 3.04 -12.37
N GLY A 12 -17.12 1.98 -12.89
CA GLY A 12 -17.14 1.68 -14.33
C GLY A 12 -16.12 2.43 -15.18
N THR A 13 -15.29 3.31 -14.62
CA THR A 13 -14.27 4.07 -15.38
C THR A 13 -12.95 3.31 -15.60
N GLY A 14 -12.90 2.01 -15.25
CA GLY A 14 -11.72 1.16 -15.51
C GLY A 14 -10.59 1.23 -14.48
N LYS A 15 -10.72 1.97 -13.37
CA LYS A 15 -9.68 2.08 -12.32
C LYS A 15 -9.20 0.72 -11.81
N SER A 16 -10.14 -0.15 -11.44
CA SER A 16 -9.83 -1.50 -10.95
C SER A 16 -9.19 -2.37 -12.03
N THR A 17 -9.53 -2.14 -13.30
CA THR A 17 -8.91 -2.83 -14.44
C THR A 17 -7.44 -2.44 -14.58
N VAL A 18 -7.13 -1.15 -14.49
CA VAL A 18 -5.73 -0.66 -14.54
C VAL A 18 -4.90 -1.27 -13.40
N ILE A 19 -5.41 -1.24 -12.16
CA ILE A 19 -4.72 -1.87 -11.02
C ILE A 19 -4.51 -3.36 -11.27
N LYS A 20 -5.53 -4.07 -11.78
CA LYS A 20 -5.44 -5.50 -12.07
C LYS A 20 -4.39 -5.83 -13.14
N VAL A 21 -4.28 -5.01 -14.19
CA VAL A 21 -3.23 -5.16 -15.21
C VAL A 21 -1.84 -4.96 -14.59
N ILE A 22 -1.66 -3.94 -13.75
CA ILE A 22 -0.39 -3.71 -13.05
C ILE A 22 -0.02 -4.90 -12.16
N GLN A 23 -0.98 -5.44 -11.40
CA GLN A 23 -0.75 -6.62 -10.57
C GLN A 23 -0.33 -7.86 -11.40
N MET A 24 -0.81 -8.01 -12.63
CA MET A 24 -0.43 -9.12 -13.52
C MET A 24 1.00 -9.01 -14.06
N MET A 25 1.67 -7.85 -13.92
CA MET A 25 3.07 -7.66 -14.32
C MET A 25 4.06 -8.26 -13.30
N TYR A 26 3.58 -8.69 -12.13
CA TYR A 26 4.40 -9.21 -11.02
C TYR A 26 3.86 -10.55 -10.53
N ASN A 27 4.68 -11.32 -9.80
CA ASN A 27 4.17 -12.49 -9.11
C ASN A 27 3.21 -12.04 -8.00
N ARG A 28 2.16 -12.82 -7.76
CA ARG A 28 1.19 -12.52 -6.69
C ARG A 28 1.85 -12.39 -5.31
N ALA A 29 2.91 -13.15 -5.05
CA ALA A 29 3.65 -13.09 -3.79
C ALA A 29 4.40 -11.76 -3.60
N ASP A 30 4.69 -11.05 -4.69
CA ASP A 30 5.48 -9.81 -4.72
C ASP A 30 4.59 -8.56 -4.71
N VAL A 31 3.27 -8.73 -4.74
CA VAL A 31 2.28 -7.64 -4.72
C VAL A 31 1.68 -7.52 -3.32
N GLY A 32 1.83 -6.35 -2.69
CA GLY A 32 1.09 -5.97 -1.49
C GLY A 32 -0.30 -5.46 -1.84
N VAL A 33 -1.35 -5.99 -1.23
CA VAL A 33 -2.71 -5.48 -1.41
C VAL A 33 -3.18 -4.86 -0.11
N ILE A 34 -3.49 -3.57 -0.16
CA ILE A 34 -4.00 -2.80 0.95
C ILE A 34 -5.49 -2.59 0.74
N SER A 35 -6.30 -3.08 1.67
CA SER A 35 -7.73 -2.75 1.75
C SER A 35 -7.94 -1.42 2.49
N ASN A 36 -9.09 -0.76 2.27
CA ASN A 36 -9.47 0.44 3.03
C ASN A 36 -9.36 0.25 4.55
N ASN A 37 -9.72 -0.94 5.03
CA ASN A 37 -9.76 -1.29 6.46
C ASN A 37 -8.49 -2.03 6.89
N ILE A 38 -7.32 -1.65 6.37
CA ILE A 38 -6.05 -2.26 6.75
C ILE A 38 -5.88 -2.29 8.28
N GLU A 39 -5.35 -3.39 8.79
CA GLU A 39 -5.04 -3.53 10.20
C GLU A 39 -3.93 -2.53 10.58
N LYS A 40 -4.28 -1.53 11.40
CA LYS A 40 -3.39 -0.39 11.70
C LYS A 40 -2.04 -0.80 12.30
N LYS A 41 -2.05 -1.84 13.14
CA LYS A 41 -0.87 -2.21 13.95
C LYS A 41 0.11 -3.11 13.21
N PHE A 42 -0.37 -4.04 12.39
CA PHE A 42 0.47 -5.06 11.78
C PHE A 42 0.36 -5.12 10.25
N GLY A 43 -0.53 -4.32 9.64
CA GLY A 43 -0.76 -4.36 8.20
C GLY A 43 0.49 -4.01 7.39
N LEU A 44 1.27 -3.01 7.82
CA LEU A 44 2.45 -2.54 7.10
C LEU A 44 3.55 -3.59 6.99
N SER A 45 3.77 -4.40 8.04
CA SER A 45 4.81 -5.43 7.99
C SER A 45 4.51 -6.54 6.98
N THR A 46 3.23 -6.77 6.64
CA THR A 46 2.83 -7.78 5.64
C THR A 46 3.15 -7.39 4.20
N ILE A 47 3.29 -6.08 3.94
CA ILE A 47 3.53 -5.51 2.61
C ILE A 47 4.93 -4.87 2.48
N TYR A 48 5.72 -4.90 3.55
CA TYR A 48 7.11 -4.49 3.52
C TYR A 48 7.94 -5.38 2.59
N ASN A 49 8.89 -4.79 1.85
CA ASN A 49 9.73 -5.45 0.85
C ASN A 49 8.99 -6.14 -0.31
N LYS A 50 7.72 -5.81 -0.54
CA LYS A 50 7.03 -6.16 -1.78
C LYS A 50 7.58 -5.32 -2.94
N THR A 51 7.38 -5.79 -4.18
CA THR A 51 7.79 -5.06 -5.38
C THR A 51 6.87 -3.88 -5.67
N ILE A 52 5.58 -3.99 -5.32
CA ILE A 52 4.59 -2.93 -5.42
C ILE A 52 3.49 -3.15 -4.39
N PHE A 53 2.88 -2.08 -3.90
CA PHE A 53 1.61 -2.16 -3.19
C PHE A 53 0.48 -1.49 -3.97
N VAL A 54 -0.73 -2.00 -3.83
CA VAL A 54 -1.93 -1.44 -4.46
C VAL A 54 -3.04 -1.21 -3.44
N VAL A 55 -3.77 -0.10 -3.61
CA VAL A 55 -5.03 0.17 -2.90
C VAL A 55 -6.15 0.23 -3.95
N PRO A 56 -6.88 -0.88 -4.19
CA PRO A 56 -7.87 -0.94 -5.26
C PRO A 56 -9.08 -0.04 -5.06
N GLU A 57 -9.41 0.25 -3.80
CA GLU A 57 -10.56 1.06 -3.39
C GLU A 57 -10.23 1.77 -2.07
N LEU A 58 -9.95 3.06 -2.17
CA LEU A 58 -9.72 3.97 -1.05
C LEU A 58 -10.97 4.80 -0.81
N LYS A 59 -11.46 4.79 0.43
CA LYS A 59 -12.62 5.56 0.88
C LYS A 59 -12.16 6.71 1.79
N GLY A 60 -13.09 7.58 2.17
CA GLY A 60 -12.80 8.71 3.07
C GLY A 60 -12.32 8.28 4.45
N ASP A 61 -12.65 7.06 4.86
CA ASP A 61 -12.30 6.42 6.13
C ASP A 61 -11.10 5.45 5.99
N PHE A 62 -10.08 5.82 5.23
CA PHE A 62 -8.88 4.98 5.08
C PHE A 62 -8.22 4.74 6.45
N ALA A 63 -8.07 3.47 6.83
CA ALA A 63 -7.72 3.10 8.20
C ALA A 63 -6.23 3.29 8.54
N MET A 64 -5.35 3.40 7.55
CA MET A 64 -3.92 3.59 7.76
C MET A 64 -3.62 4.91 8.48
N ASP A 65 -2.63 4.90 9.35
CA ASP A 65 -2.17 6.13 9.99
C ASP A 65 -1.58 7.11 8.96
N GLN A 66 -1.88 8.40 9.11
CA GLN A 66 -1.45 9.42 8.17
C GLN A 66 0.07 9.61 8.15
N ALA A 67 0.73 9.53 9.32
CA ALA A 67 2.18 9.68 9.42
C ALA A 67 2.90 8.47 8.80
N ASP A 68 2.38 7.27 9.03
CA ASP A 68 2.88 6.06 8.36
C ASP A 68 2.74 6.17 6.84
N PHE A 69 1.57 6.59 6.35
CA PHE A 69 1.35 6.77 4.91
C PHE A 69 2.29 7.83 4.31
N GLN A 70 2.51 8.94 4.99
CA GLN A 70 3.46 9.97 4.55
C GLN A 70 4.89 9.42 4.50
N SER A 71 5.30 8.67 5.52
CA SER A 71 6.61 8.02 5.58
C SER A 71 6.79 7.01 4.43
N MET A 72 5.74 6.28 4.07
CA MET A 72 5.74 5.38 2.91
C MET A 72 5.92 6.15 1.59
N VAL A 73 5.28 7.32 1.45
CA VAL A 73 5.42 8.19 0.27
C VAL A 73 6.84 8.76 0.17
N THR A 74 7.42 9.18 1.29
CA THR A 74 8.75 9.82 1.31
C THR A 74 9.90 8.83 1.29
N GLY A 75 9.65 7.56 1.59
CA GLY A 75 10.68 6.51 1.68
C GLY A 75 11.48 6.59 2.98
N GLU A 76 10.82 6.95 4.07
CA GLU A 76 11.44 7.10 5.39
C GLU A 76 11.66 5.76 6.11
N LEU A 77 12.41 5.82 7.20
CA LEU A 77 12.63 4.68 8.08
C LEU A 77 11.38 4.45 8.93
N LEU A 78 10.75 3.29 8.76
CA LEU A 78 9.55 2.88 9.49
C LEU A 78 9.87 1.72 10.44
N SER A 79 9.22 1.75 11.62
CA SER A 79 9.20 0.64 12.57
C SER A 79 7.84 -0.03 12.51
N MET A 80 7.78 -1.21 11.90
CA MET A 80 6.55 -1.93 11.61
C MET A 80 6.39 -3.10 12.59
N PRO A 81 5.35 -3.11 13.43
CA PRO A 81 5.11 -4.23 14.34
C PRO A 81 4.81 -5.52 13.57
N VAL A 82 5.31 -6.64 14.09
CA VAL A 82 5.00 -7.99 13.59
C VAL A 82 4.25 -8.75 14.68
N LYS A 83 3.17 -9.45 14.30
CA LYS A 83 2.38 -10.23 15.25
C LYS A 83 3.23 -11.39 15.77
N ASN A 84 3.38 -11.47 17.09
CA ASN A 84 4.20 -12.49 17.77
C ASN A 84 5.67 -12.52 17.34
N GLY A 85 6.23 -11.37 16.94
CA GLY A 85 7.62 -11.25 16.51
C GLY A 85 8.24 -9.89 16.86
N SER A 86 9.54 -9.77 16.60
CA SER A 86 10.22 -8.48 16.73
C SER A 86 9.78 -7.52 15.63
N PRO A 87 9.62 -6.22 15.93
CA PRO A 87 9.32 -5.21 14.91
C PRO A 87 10.37 -5.21 13.80
N ILE A 88 9.92 -5.00 12.57
CA ILE A 88 10.79 -4.79 11.42
C ILE A 88 11.05 -3.29 11.33
N THR A 89 12.31 -2.90 11.48
CA THR A 89 12.73 -1.52 11.24
C THR A 89 13.49 -1.45 9.92
N GLY A 90 13.05 -0.59 9.02
CA GLY A 90 13.72 -0.46 7.73
C GLY A 90 13.22 0.71 6.89
N ILE A 91 13.99 1.03 5.86
CA ILE A 91 13.64 2.09 4.90
C ILE A 91 12.52 1.56 3.99
N TRP A 92 11.47 2.37 3.82
CA TRP A 92 10.38 2.04 2.90
C TRP A 92 10.82 2.24 1.44
N THR A 93 10.73 1.19 0.62
CA THR A 93 11.12 1.24 -0.79
C THR A 93 10.02 0.77 -1.75
N THR A 94 8.93 0.22 -1.23
CA THR A 94 7.86 -0.36 -2.05
C THR A 94 7.00 0.76 -2.67
N PRO A 95 6.96 0.91 -4.01
CA PRO A 95 6.09 1.87 -4.67
C PRO A 95 4.62 1.52 -4.53
N GLY A 96 3.75 2.53 -4.62
CA GLY A 96 2.31 2.37 -4.47
C GLY A 96 1.51 2.86 -5.69
N ILE A 97 0.33 2.28 -5.89
CA ILE A 97 -0.74 2.89 -6.71
C ILE A 97 -2.09 2.72 -6.01
N MET A 98 -2.94 3.75 -6.11
CA MET A 98 -4.21 3.80 -5.40
C MET A 98 -5.35 4.21 -6.33
N ALA A 99 -6.57 3.78 -6.03
CA ALA A 99 -7.79 4.21 -6.70
C ALA A 99 -8.93 4.45 -5.72
N GLY A 100 -9.81 5.42 -6.04
CA GLY A 100 -10.98 5.78 -5.23
C GLY A 100 -11.97 6.67 -5.98
#